data_AF-K1RKY2-F1
#
_entry.id   AF-K1RKY2-F1
#
_cell.length_a   1.000
_cell.length_b   1.000
_cell.length_c   1.000
_cell.angle_alpha   90.00
_cell.angle_beta   90.00
_cell.angle_gamma   90.00
#
_symmetry.space_group_name_H-M   'P 1'
#
loop_
_entity.id
_entity.type
_entity.pdbx_description
1 polymer ?
#
loop_
_entity_poly.entity_id
_entity_poly.type
_entity_poly.pdbx_seq_one_letter_code
_entity_poly.pdbx_strand_id
1 'polypeptide(L)'
;DADNKAKEAVKAQGQNIANQKGKCRFVGVYSKEFTKDNCGSCQHGVPMSVTQDMVGGPFYSNESQEEANRLAQEAVEAQGQAYVNKNGTCETDNTDPVWEDSEPLETKCEGGKSYKKQVNTNECYGGADERWVEGGDKVCTWTGTYSKEFTKQCADGGVGSKVTIDQDDVTGGPFTSTVSQEDANSKAQAAVEQQGQALADAQGTCTWTGKASKVFTRNNCGTCQHGSSVTVTQDQVGGPFTSNISQADANKKAQDAVNSQGQAVANKNGDCVADSTTPSWSDTGSTRCDGCTSQKQQRDTNPCSSSHNNTRWVNGGG
;
A
#
# COMPACT_ATOMS: atom_id res chain seq x y z
N ASP A 1 85.13 66.72 59.85
CA ASP A 1 83.85 66.55 59.14
C ASP A 1 83.83 67.24 57.76
N ALA A 2 84.95 67.20 57.03
CA ALA A 2 85.03 67.76 55.67
C ALA A 2 84.47 66.77 54.62
N ASP A 3 84.55 65.48 54.91
CA ASP A 3 84.15 64.38 54.03
C ASP A 3 82.63 64.31 53.82
N ASN A 4 81.82 64.60 54.86
CA ASN A 4 80.36 64.64 54.74
C ASN A 4 79.87 65.88 53.99
N LYS A 5 80.47 67.06 54.22
CA LYS A 5 80.18 68.28 53.44
C LYS A 5 80.56 68.13 51.96
N ALA A 6 81.66 67.44 51.67
CA ALA A 6 82.06 67.12 50.30
C ALA A 6 81.08 66.13 49.63
N LYS A 7 80.60 65.10 50.35
CA LYS A 7 79.59 64.16 49.83
C LYS A 7 78.26 64.84 49.53
N GLU A 8 77.80 65.75 50.37
CA GLU A 8 76.56 66.52 50.11
C GLU A 8 76.72 67.48 48.93
N ALA A 9 77.87 68.15 48.80
CA ALA A 9 78.18 69.01 47.65
C ALA A 9 78.24 68.21 46.34
N VAL A 10 78.88 67.03 46.34
CA VAL A 10 78.91 66.13 45.17
C VAL A 10 77.51 65.63 44.83
N LYS A 11 76.65 65.35 45.81
CA LYS A 11 75.26 64.93 45.56
C LYS A 11 74.41 66.06 44.98
N ALA A 12 74.48 67.28 45.53
CA ALA A 12 73.69 68.42 45.07
C ALA A 12 74.19 69.03 43.75
N GLN A 13 75.50 69.23 43.61
CA GLN A 13 76.11 69.71 42.36
C GLN A 13 76.11 68.62 41.28
N GLY A 14 76.32 67.36 41.67
CA GLY A 14 76.19 66.21 40.78
C GLY A 14 74.78 66.07 40.21
N GLN A 15 73.74 66.29 41.03
CA GLN A 15 72.35 66.30 40.55
C GLN A 15 72.09 67.48 39.58
N ASN A 16 72.61 68.67 39.87
CA ASN A 16 72.48 69.83 38.96
C ASN A 16 73.21 69.61 37.62
N ILE A 17 74.40 69.02 37.64
CA ILE A 17 75.14 68.65 36.42
C ILE A 17 74.40 67.55 35.66
N ALA A 18 73.84 66.55 36.36
CA ALA A 18 73.03 65.51 35.76
C ALA A 18 71.74 66.06 35.13
N ASN A 19 71.10 67.06 35.74
CA ASN A 19 69.91 67.71 35.18
C ASN A 19 70.25 68.66 34.02
N GLN A 20 71.45 69.28 34.01
CA GLN A 20 71.90 70.16 32.93
C GLN A 20 72.48 69.41 31.72
N LYS A 21 73.09 68.25 31.94
CA LYS A 21 73.75 67.44 30.89
C LYS A 21 72.97 66.17 30.53
N GLY A 22 72.07 65.72 31.40
CA GLY A 22 71.22 64.56 31.17
C GLY A 22 70.15 64.90 30.14
N LYS A 23 69.98 64.01 29.17
CA LYS A 23 68.87 64.06 28.23
C LYS A 23 67.76 63.17 28.76
N CYS A 24 66.54 63.70 28.85
CA CYS A 24 65.37 62.88 29.12
C CYS A 24 65.16 61.92 27.95
N ARG A 25 65.04 60.62 28.25
CA ARG A 25 64.66 59.60 27.29
C ARG A 25 63.21 59.24 27.55
N PHE A 26 62.32 59.70 26.69
CA PHE A 26 60.90 59.41 26.73
C PHE A 26 60.66 57.99 26.20
N VAL A 27 59.71 57.27 26.80
CA VAL A 27 59.29 55.94 26.37
C VAL A 27 57.88 56.05 25.83
N GLY A 28 57.68 55.63 24.58
CA GLY A 28 56.37 55.63 23.95
C GLY A 28 55.46 54.60 24.59
N VAL A 29 54.22 55.00 24.87
CA VAL A 29 53.18 54.10 25.39
C VAL A 29 51.97 54.21 24.47
N TYR A 30 51.60 53.10 23.85
CA TYR A 30 50.45 53.01 22.98
C TYR A 30 49.94 51.57 22.90
N SER A 31 48.63 51.40 22.90
CA SER A 31 47.99 50.11 22.67
C SER A 31 46.71 50.28 21.85
N LYS A 32 46.40 49.29 21.03
CA LYS A 32 45.18 49.25 20.22
C LYS A 32 44.64 47.83 20.17
N GLU A 33 43.32 47.71 20.11
CA GLU A 33 42.66 46.43 19.93
C GLU A 33 42.62 46.05 18.45
N PHE A 34 42.96 44.79 18.17
CA PHE A 34 42.87 44.19 16.85
C PHE A 34 42.13 42.86 16.97
N THR A 35 41.45 42.46 15.91
CA THR A 35 40.86 41.13 15.75
C THR A 35 41.64 40.34 14.72
N LYS A 36 41.83 39.06 14.99
CA LYS A 36 42.45 38.14 14.02
C LYS A 36 41.56 38.04 12.78
N ASP A 37 42.12 38.27 11.60
CA ASP A 37 41.38 38.32 10.32
C ASP A 37 41.67 37.13 9.40
N ASN A 38 42.55 36.22 9.81
CA ASN A 38 42.91 35.00 9.08
C ASN A 38 42.34 33.73 9.76
N CYS A 39 41.16 33.83 10.36
CA CYS A 39 40.42 32.68 10.89
C CYS A 39 39.84 31.82 9.75
N GLY A 40 39.51 30.56 10.04
CA GLY A 40 38.89 29.65 9.08
C GLY A 40 37.44 30.02 8.75
N SER A 41 36.82 29.25 7.85
CA SER A 41 35.37 29.38 7.60
C SER A 41 34.60 29.18 8.91
N CYS A 42 33.58 30.01 9.15
CA CYS A 42 32.74 29.96 10.34
C CYS A 42 33.48 30.16 11.66
N GLN A 43 34.45 31.08 11.63
CA GLN A 43 35.20 31.49 12.80
C GLN A 43 35.49 32.99 12.75
N HIS A 44 35.47 33.64 13.90
CA HIS A 44 35.90 35.02 14.05
C HIS A 44 37.07 35.14 15.03
N GLY A 45 37.91 36.18 14.86
CA GLY A 45 38.98 36.48 15.80
C GLY A 45 38.44 37.01 17.13
N VAL A 46 39.01 36.57 18.25
CA VAL A 46 38.76 37.19 19.55
C VAL A 46 39.53 38.51 19.62
N PRO A 47 38.91 39.64 20.02
CA PRO A 47 39.63 40.90 20.16
C PRO A 47 40.81 40.79 21.14
N MET A 48 41.97 41.29 20.70
CA MET A 48 43.21 41.29 21.48
C MET A 48 43.82 42.69 21.49
N SER A 49 44.13 43.19 22.68
CA SER A 49 44.88 44.43 22.85
C SER A 49 46.38 44.21 22.59
N VAL A 50 46.92 44.87 21.56
CA VAL A 50 48.36 44.87 21.24
C VAL A 50 49.01 46.11 21.81
N THR A 51 50.10 45.93 22.56
CA THR A 51 50.90 47.02 23.13
C THR A 51 52.19 47.22 22.36
N GLN A 52 52.86 48.36 22.56
CA GLN A 52 54.15 48.66 21.94
C GLN A 52 55.22 47.58 22.17
N ASP A 53 55.20 46.89 23.31
CA ASP A 53 56.21 45.87 23.66
C ASP A 53 56.04 44.58 22.84
N MET A 54 54.83 44.34 22.32
CA MET A 54 54.50 43.19 21.49
C MET A 54 54.99 43.33 20.04
N VAL A 55 55.24 44.57 19.58
CA VAL A 55 55.62 44.91 18.20
C VAL A 55 57.05 45.45 18.09
N GLY A 56 57.93 45.03 19.01
CA GLY A 56 59.35 45.38 18.98
C GLY A 56 59.73 46.65 19.75
N GLY A 57 58.86 47.11 20.66
CA GLY A 57 59.22 48.11 21.66
C GLY A 57 60.28 47.60 22.64
N PRO A 58 60.77 48.47 23.55
CA PRO A 58 60.33 49.85 23.78
C PRO A 58 60.81 50.87 22.73
N PHE A 59 59.93 51.81 22.37
CA PHE A 59 60.25 52.93 21.46
C PHE A 59 60.62 54.18 22.25
N TYR A 60 61.70 54.84 21.85
CA TYR A 60 62.27 55.95 22.61
C TYR A 60 62.42 57.22 21.79
N SER A 61 62.22 58.37 22.43
CA SER A 61 62.58 59.68 21.88
C SER A 61 63.40 60.47 22.89
N ASN A 62 64.34 61.27 22.39
CA ASN A 62 65.06 62.27 23.20
C ASN A 62 64.47 63.68 23.02
N GLU A 63 63.41 63.82 22.22
CA GLU A 63 62.79 65.10 21.86
C GLU A 63 61.54 65.39 22.69
N SER A 64 60.57 64.46 22.71
CA SER A 64 59.33 64.62 23.47
C SER A 64 58.60 63.29 23.72
N GLN A 65 57.64 63.32 24.65
CA GLN A 65 56.72 62.20 24.89
C GLN A 65 55.79 61.94 23.70
N GLU A 66 55.35 63.00 23.02
CA GLU A 66 54.48 62.91 21.83
C GLU A 66 55.17 62.17 20.70
N GLU A 67 56.45 62.47 20.46
CA GLU A 67 57.24 61.79 19.43
C GLU A 67 57.46 60.31 19.78
N ALA A 68 57.76 59.99 21.04
CA ALA A 68 57.88 58.61 21.48
C ALA A 68 56.55 57.83 21.34
N ASN A 69 55.42 58.47 21.68
CA ASN A 69 54.09 57.89 21.52
C ASN A 69 53.70 57.72 20.05
N ARG A 70 54.08 58.67 19.17
CA ARG A 70 53.87 58.56 17.72
C ARG A 70 54.61 57.36 17.13
N LEU A 71 55.88 57.15 17.51
CA LEU A 71 56.65 55.98 17.08
C LEU A 71 56.04 54.66 17.60
N ALA A 72 55.58 54.63 18.85
CA ALA A 72 54.88 53.47 19.41
C ALA A 72 53.54 53.21 18.70
N GLN A 73 52.78 54.26 18.38
CA GLN A 73 51.54 54.16 17.62
C GLN A 73 51.78 53.64 16.21
N GLU A 74 52.75 54.21 15.47
CA GLU A 74 53.11 53.76 14.12
C GLU A 74 53.51 52.29 14.09
N ALA A 75 54.29 51.84 15.08
CA ALA A 75 54.67 50.44 15.18
C ALA A 75 53.48 49.51 15.48
N VAL A 76 52.62 49.87 16.44
CA VAL A 76 51.43 49.09 16.80
C VAL A 76 50.43 49.06 15.65
N GLU A 77 50.22 50.16 14.94
CA GLU A 77 49.32 50.20 13.79
C GLU A 77 49.88 49.45 12.58
N ALA A 78 51.19 49.50 12.33
CA ALA A 78 51.81 48.79 11.20
C ALA A 78 51.94 47.27 11.41
N GLN A 79 52.17 46.82 12.65
CA GLN A 79 52.49 45.43 12.95
C GLN A 79 51.43 44.71 13.78
N GLY A 80 50.47 45.44 14.35
CA GLY A 80 49.46 44.90 15.26
C GLY A 80 48.62 43.79 14.63
N GLN A 81 48.20 43.94 13.37
CA GLN A 81 47.44 42.91 12.66
C GLN A 81 48.26 41.63 12.47
N ALA A 82 49.53 41.73 12.06
CA ALA A 82 50.42 40.58 11.90
C ALA A 82 50.67 39.88 13.25
N TYR A 83 50.78 40.64 14.33
CA TYR A 83 50.91 40.11 15.68
C TYR A 83 49.65 39.34 16.11
N VAL A 84 48.46 39.91 15.93
CA VAL A 84 47.19 39.23 16.28
C VAL A 84 46.91 38.04 15.37
N ASN A 85 47.25 38.10 14.09
CA ASN A 85 47.13 36.94 13.19
C ASN A 85 47.99 35.76 13.64
N LYS A 86 49.17 36.04 14.21
CA LYS A 86 50.09 35.02 14.73
C LYS A 86 49.69 34.51 16.12
N ASN A 87 49.29 35.39 17.04
CA ASN A 87 49.14 35.07 18.46
C ASN A 87 47.68 35.07 18.96
N GLY A 88 46.75 35.61 18.20
CA GLY A 88 45.33 35.66 18.52
C GLY A 88 44.62 34.32 18.34
N THR A 89 43.50 34.17 19.05
CA THR A 89 42.60 33.02 19.01
C THR A 89 41.43 33.27 18.06
N CYS A 90 40.93 32.19 17.46
CA CYS A 90 39.67 32.19 16.72
C CYS A 90 38.61 31.48 17.58
N GLU A 91 37.39 32.01 17.58
CA GLU A 91 36.19 31.39 18.14
C GLU A 91 35.29 30.91 17.00
N THR A 92 34.54 29.85 17.25
CA THR A 92 33.59 29.30 16.27
C THR A 92 32.33 30.17 16.23
N ASP A 93 31.86 30.50 15.04
CA ASP A 93 30.59 31.18 14.85
C ASP A 93 29.43 30.29 15.33
N ASN A 94 28.29 30.90 15.66
CA ASN A 94 27.12 30.15 16.08
C ASN A 94 26.70 29.18 14.96
N THR A 95 26.64 27.88 15.28
CA THR A 95 26.23 26.83 14.34
C THR A 95 24.74 26.50 14.45
N ASP A 96 23.98 27.14 15.33
CA ASP A 96 22.55 26.90 15.46
C ASP A 96 21.82 27.41 14.21
N PRO A 97 20.90 26.62 13.64
CA PRO A 97 20.21 27.02 12.42
C PRO A 97 19.26 28.19 12.66
N VAL A 98 19.25 29.13 11.72
CA VAL A 98 18.34 30.28 11.71
C VAL A 98 17.32 30.04 10.60
N TRP A 99 16.09 29.71 10.99
CA TRP A 99 15.04 29.31 10.04
C TRP A 99 14.14 30.49 9.68
N GLU A 100 14.06 30.78 8.38
CA GLU A 100 13.16 31.78 7.83
C GLU A 100 12.20 31.12 6.83
N ASP A 101 11.01 31.69 6.67
CA ASP A 101 10.04 31.19 5.69
C ASP A 101 10.58 31.42 4.27
N SER A 102 10.40 30.46 3.37
CA SER A 102 10.83 30.59 1.96
C SER A 102 10.21 31.81 1.27
N GLU A 103 10.93 32.43 0.33
CA GLU A 103 10.41 33.50 -0.53
C GLU A 103 10.54 33.13 -2.02
N PRO A 104 9.43 33.00 -2.77
CA PRO A 104 8.03 33.10 -2.31
C PRO A 104 7.65 31.96 -1.35
N LEU A 105 6.68 32.21 -0.46
CA LEU A 105 6.23 31.21 0.52
C LEU A 105 5.71 29.95 -0.17
N GLU A 106 6.51 28.89 -0.12
CA GLU A 106 6.12 27.58 -0.61
C GLU A 106 5.26 26.85 0.44
N THR A 107 4.10 26.36 0.02
CA THR A 107 3.18 25.59 0.86
C THR A 107 2.76 24.29 0.20
N LYS A 108 2.70 23.21 0.98
CA LYS A 108 2.21 21.90 0.52
C LYS A 108 1.17 21.33 1.48
N CYS A 109 0.35 20.42 0.96
CA CYS A 109 -0.54 19.61 1.77
C CYS A 109 0.07 18.22 1.96
N GLU A 110 0.10 17.74 3.19
CA GLU A 110 0.52 16.38 3.50
C GLU A 110 -0.36 15.85 4.63
N GLY A 111 -1.03 14.71 4.42
CA GLY A 111 -1.98 14.16 5.39
C GLY A 111 -3.11 15.13 5.78
N GLY A 112 -3.54 15.99 4.84
CA GLY A 112 -4.56 17.04 5.02
C GLY A 112 -4.17 18.18 5.97
N LYS A 113 -2.90 18.25 6.36
CA LYS A 113 -2.33 19.40 7.06
C LYS A 113 -1.56 20.30 6.10
N SER A 114 -1.57 21.60 6.39
CA SER A 114 -0.74 22.58 5.68
C SER A 114 0.68 22.54 6.23
N TYR A 115 1.65 22.54 5.33
CA TYR A 115 3.05 22.73 5.65
C TYR A 115 3.60 23.92 4.87
N LYS A 116 4.45 24.69 5.52
CA LYS A 116 5.26 25.75 4.89
C LYS A 116 6.73 25.36 4.87
N LYS A 117 7.42 25.79 3.82
CA LYS A 117 8.86 25.59 3.66
C LYS A 117 9.62 26.68 4.40
N GLN A 118 10.64 26.26 5.13
CA GLN A 118 11.62 27.15 5.74
C GLN A 118 13.01 26.83 5.20
N VAL A 119 13.81 27.87 5.01
CA VAL A 119 15.21 27.80 4.60
C VAL A 119 16.08 28.26 5.77
N ASN A 120 17.22 27.60 5.93
CA ASN A 120 18.20 28.01 6.91
C ASN A 120 19.07 29.14 6.32
N THR A 121 19.19 30.26 7.02
CA THR A 121 20.01 31.41 6.61
C THR A 121 21.39 31.42 7.27
N ASN A 122 21.67 30.49 8.18
CA ASN A 122 22.99 30.35 8.79
C ASN A 122 23.93 29.49 7.93
N GLU A 123 24.87 30.13 7.23
CA GLU A 123 25.89 29.48 6.40
C GLU A 123 26.84 28.56 7.19
N CYS A 124 26.90 28.71 8.52
CA CYS A 124 27.75 27.92 9.41
C CYS A 124 27.07 26.68 9.98
N TYR A 125 25.82 26.45 9.62
CA TYR A 125 25.12 25.22 9.96
C TYR A 125 25.54 24.07 9.02
N GLY A 126 25.98 22.95 9.58
CA GLY A 126 26.38 21.76 8.80
C GLY A 126 25.25 20.77 8.51
N GLY A 127 23.98 21.13 8.75
CA GLY A 127 22.83 20.25 8.58
C GLY A 127 22.03 20.51 7.30
N ALA A 128 20.71 20.29 7.36
CA ALA A 128 19.83 20.51 6.20
C ALA A 128 19.58 22.00 5.94
N ASP A 129 19.61 22.42 4.68
CA ASP A 129 19.37 23.81 4.29
C ASP A 129 17.88 24.17 4.22
N GLU A 130 17.00 23.17 4.18
CA GLU A 130 15.55 23.36 4.10
C GLU A 130 14.77 22.37 4.96
N ARG A 131 13.58 22.79 5.39
CA ARG A 131 12.63 21.95 6.12
C ARG A 131 11.18 22.32 5.84
N TRP A 132 10.28 21.38 6.09
CA TRP A 132 8.83 21.61 6.07
C TRP A 132 8.28 21.56 7.49
N VAL A 133 7.55 22.61 7.89
CA VAL A 133 6.91 22.71 9.21
C VAL A 133 5.41 22.95 9.04
N GLU A 134 4.61 22.43 9.98
CA GLU A 134 3.15 22.63 9.96
C GLU A 134 2.82 24.13 10.01
N GLY A 135 1.97 24.61 9.10
CA GLY A 135 1.63 26.03 8.93
C GLY A 135 1.50 26.45 7.46
N GLY A 136 1.39 27.76 7.22
CA GLY A 136 1.25 28.34 5.87
C GLY A 136 -0.18 28.48 5.37
N ASP A 137 -1.17 28.21 6.23
CA ASP A 137 -2.62 28.45 6.00
C ASP A 137 -3.17 27.94 4.67
N LYS A 138 -2.54 26.92 4.09
CA LYS A 138 -3.02 26.27 2.87
C LYS A 138 -4.24 25.43 3.23
N VAL A 139 -5.36 25.67 2.56
CA VAL A 139 -6.55 24.82 2.72
C VAL A 139 -6.22 23.44 2.16
N CYS A 140 -6.13 22.45 3.03
CA CYS A 140 -5.83 21.08 2.68
C CYS A 140 -7.06 20.20 2.88
N THR A 141 -7.28 19.30 1.93
CA THR A 141 -8.38 18.34 1.96
C THR A 141 -7.84 16.92 1.93
N TRP A 142 -8.44 16.05 2.73
CA TRP A 142 -8.32 14.61 2.61
C TRP A 142 -9.24 14.12 1.49
N THR A 143 -8.77 13.16 0.70
CA THR A 143 -9.59 12.48 -0.31
C THR A 143 -9.92 11.09 0.20
N GLY A 144 -11.20 10.78 0.25
CA GLY A 144 -11.74 9.54 0.78
C GLY A 144 -11.60 8.40 -0.22
N THR A 145 -11.21 7.24 0.27
CA THR A 145 -11.08 6.01 -0.52
C THR A 145 -11.88 4.91 0.15
N TYR A 146 -12.67 4.18 -0.62
CA TYR A 146 -13.42 3.03 -0.13
C TYR A 146 -13.79 2.11 -1.29
N SER A 147 -13.68 0.81 -1.07
CA SER A 147 -14.08 -0.21 -2.04
C SER A 147 -14.77 -1.38 -1.33
N LYS A 148 -15.77 -1.98 -1.97
CA LYS A 148 -16.48 -3.14 -1.45
C LYS A 148 -16.90 -4.08 -2.57
N GLU A 149 -16.83 -5.38 -2.30
CA GLU A 149 -17.34 -6.40 -3.21
C GLU A 149 -18.84 -6.60 -2.97
N PHE A 150 -19.62 -6.53 -4.03
CA PHE A 150 -21.05 -6.81 -4.06
C PHE A 150 -21.29 -8.04 -4.92
N THR A 151 -22.32 -8.82 -4.59
CA THR A 151 -22.74 -9.96 -5.43
C THR A 151 -24.01 -9.58 -6.16
N LYS A 152 -24.02 -9.74 -7.49
CA LYS A 152 -25.22 -9.50 -8.29
C LYS A 152 -26.38 -10.36 -7.79
N GLN A 153 -27.55 -9.75 -7.62
CA GLN A 153 -28.76 -10.48 -7.32
C GLN A 153 -29.33 -11.08 -8.61
N CYS A 154 -29.56 -12.39 -8.57
CA CYS A 154 -30.06 -13.17 -9.70
C CYS A 154 -31.42 -13.77 -9.38
N ALA A 155 -32.32 -13.74 -10.35
CA ALA A 155 -33.60 -14.44 -10.26
C ALA A 155 -33.42 -15.96 -10.37
N ASP A 156 -34.45 -16.71 -9.95
CA ASP A 156 -34.57 -18.15 -10.18
C ASP A 156 -33.39 -19.01 -9.68
N GLY A 157 -32.75 -18.58 -8.58
CA GLY A 157 -31.67 -19.34 -7.93
C GLY A 157 -30.34 -19.32 -8.70
N GLY A 158 -30.17 -18.38 -9.65
CA GLY A 158 -28.90 -18.15 -10.31
C GLY A 158 -27.83 -17.67 -9.32
N VAL A 159 -26.58 -18.03 -9.57
CA VAL A 159 -25.43 -17.56 -8.81
C VAL A 159 -24.89 -16.30 -9.49
N GLY A 160 -24.93 -15.17 -8.78
CA GLY A 160 -24.40 -13.90 -9.27
C GLY A 160 -22.88 -13.83 -9.19
N SER A 161 -22.27 -13.13 -10.14
CA SER A 161 -20.87 -12.76 -10.06
C SER A 161 -20.62 -11.76 -8.94
N LYS A 162 -19.41 -11.80 -8.41
CA LYS A 162 -18.86 -10.77 -7.53
C LYS A 162 -18.35 -9.60 -8.37
N VAL A 163 -18.73 -8.39 -7.98
CA VAL A 163 -18.32 -7.13 -8.62
C VAL A 163 -17.78 -6.23 -7.53
N THR A 164 -16.52 -5.80 -7.68
CA THR A 164 -15.92 -4.80 -6.79
C THR A 164 -16.34 -3.42 -7.26
N ILE A 165 -16.93 -2.64 -6.36
CA ILE A 165 -17.30 -1.24 -6.60
C ILE A 165 -16.44 -0.39 -5.67
N ASP A 166 -15.79 0.62 -6.22
CA ASP A 166 -15.00 1.60 -5.47
C ASP A 166 -15.57 3.03 -5.56
N GLN A 167 -14.87 3.98 -4.92
CA GLN A 167 -15.30 5.38 -4.88
C GLN A 167 -15.35 6.06 -6.25
N ASP A 168 -14.65 5.53 -7.27
CA ASP A 168 -14.58 6.09 -8.61
C ASP A 168 -15.69 5.53 -9.51
N ASP A 169 -16.26 4.37 -9.15
CA ASP A 169 -17.43 3.77 -9.82
C ASP A 169 -18.76 4.45 -9.46
N VAL A 170 -18.82 5.14 -8.32
CA VAL A 170 -20.05 5.77 -7.81
C VAL A 170 -20.14 7.26 -8.15
N THR A 171 -21.37 7.76 -8.25
CA THR A 171 -21.60 9.20 -8.45
C THR A 171 -21.38 9.98 -7.15
N GLY A 172 -20.88 11.22 -7.28
CA GLY A 172 -20.65 12.14 -6.14
C GLY A 172 -19.18 12.32 -5.73
N GLY A 173 -18.24 11.63 -6.39
CA GLY A 173 -16.80 11.83 -6.20
C GLY A 173 -16.25 13.10 -6.88
N PRO A 174 -15.05 13.56 -6.48
CA PRO A 174 -14.20 13.00 -5.42
C PRO A 174 -14.75 13.33 -4.02
N PHE A 175 -14.71 12.36 -3.10
CA PHE A 175 -15.22 12.52 -1.74
C PHE A 175 -14.16 13.15 -0.84
N THR A 176 -14.22 14.48 -0.67
CA THR A 176 -13.21 15.19 0.11
C THR A 176 -13.69 15.61 1.52
N SER A 177 -12.75 15.77 2.43
CA SER A 177 -12.97 16.36 3.76
C SER A 177 -11.89 17.38 4.10
N THR A 178 -12.23 18.42 4.87
CA THR A 178 -11.30 19.32 5.55
C THR A 178 -11.19 19.00 7.04
N VAL A 179 -11.80 17.91 7.50
CA VAL A 179 -11.83 17.51 8.91
C VAL A 179 -10.81 16.42 9.19
N SER A 180 -10.90 15.30 8.46
CA SER A 180 -9.98 14.16 8.62
C SER A 180 -10.07 13.18 7.45
N GLN A 181 -9.11 12.27 7.38
CA GLN A 181 -9.15 11.14 6.45
C GLN A 181 -10.36 10.23 6.73
N GLU A 182 -10.71 10.03 8.00
CA GLU A 182 -11.85 9.18 8.40
C GLU A 182 -13.19 9.76 7.93
N ASP A 183 -13.38 11.07 8.02
CA ASP A 183 -14.58 11.75 7.51
C ASP A 183 -14.68 11.63 5.98
N ALA A 184 -13.55 11.80 5.26
CA ALA A 184 -13.51 11.61 3.82
C ALA A 184 -13.84 10.16 3.42
N ASN A 185 -13.24 9.18 4.12
CA ASN A 185 -13.51 7.75 3.90
C ASN A 185 -14.97 7.40 4.22
N SER A 186 -15.56 8.00 5.26
CA SER A 186 -16.97 7.77 5.63
C SER A 186 -17.92 8.26 4.54
N LYS A 187 -17.61 9.40 3.90
CA LYS A 187 -18.37 9.91 2.74
C LYS A 187 -18.29 8.96 1.55
N ALA A 188 -17.08 8.48 1.22
CA ALA A 188 -16.88 7.49 0.15
C ALA A 188 -17.61 6.17 0.45
N GLN A 189 -17.50 5.67 1.68
CA GLN A 189 -18.20 4.48 2.14
C GLN A 189 -19.72 4.62 1.99
N ALA A 190 -20.30 5.73 2.44
CA ALA A 190 -21.74 5.94 2.34
C ALA A 190 -22.22 5.89 0.88
N ALA A 191 -21.48 6.48 -0.05
CA ALA A 191 -21.81 6.45 -1.47
C ALA A 191 -21.70 5.03 -2.07
N VAL A 192 -20.62 4.31 -1.78
CA VAL A 192 -20.41 2.93 -2.24
C VAL A 192 -21.45 1.99 -1.66
N GLU A 193 -21.79 2.10 -0.37
CA GLU A 193 -22.82 1.27 0.24
C GLU A 193 -24.23 1.56 -0.28
N GLN A 194 -24.52 2.83 -0.60
CA GLN A 194 -25.81 3.23 -1.16
C GLN A 194 -26.01 2.78 -2.61
N GLN A 195 -24.97 2.90 -3.45
CA GLN A 195 -25.07 2.68 -4.90
C GLN A 195 -24.55 1.31 -5.36
N GLY A 196 -23.71 0.66 -4.56
CA GLY A 196 -22.91 -0.49 -4.99
C GLY A 196 -23.72 -1.70 -5.41
N GLN A 197 -24.85 -1.99 -4.76
CA GLN A 197 -25.69 -3.13 -5.17
C GLN A 197 -26.30 -2.90 -6.56
N ALA A 198 -26.79 -1.70 -6.85
CA ALA A 198 -27.38 -1.38 -8.15
C ALA A 198 -26.33 -1.43 -9.28
N LEU A 199 -25.10 -0.96 -8.99
CA LEU A 199 -23.98 -1.06 -9.93
C LEU A 199 -23.57 -2.52 -10.16
N ALA A 200 -23.47 -3.33 -9.11
CA ALA A 200 -23.19 -4.75 -9.23
C ALA A 200 -24.28 -5.51 -10.00
N ASP A 201 -25.55 -5.13 -9.82
CA ASP A 201 -26.66 -5.68 -10.59
C ASP A 201 -26.61 -5.26 -12.06
N ALA A 202 -26.13 -4.06 -12.38
CA ALA A 202 -25.98 -3.60 -13.76
C ALA A 202 -24.78 -4.25 -14.48
N GLN A 203 -23.65 -4.41 -13.77
CA GLN A 203 -22.38 -4.86 -14.35
C GLN A 203 -22.15 -6.37 -14.26
N GLY A 204 -22.75 -7.03 -13.26
CA GLY A 204 -22.52 -8.44 -13.00
C GLY A 204 -23.24 -9.38 -13.98
N THR A 205 -22.84 -10.65 -13.94
CA THR A 205 -23.46 -11.75 -14.69
C THR A 205 -24.10 -12.78 -13.76
N CYS A 206 -25.18 -13.42 -14.21
CA CYS A 206 -25.78 -14.55 -13.51
C CYS A 206 -25.40 -15.86 -14.18
N THR A 207 -25.14 -16.91 -13.39
CA THR A 207 -24.94 -18.28 -13.88
C THR A 207 -25.98 -19.21 -13.25
N TRP A 208 -26.75 -19.90 -14.08
CA TRP A 208 -27.72 -20.92 -13.66
C TRP A 208 -27.18 -22.33 -13.97
N THR A 209 -27.39 -23.26 -13.05
CA THR A 209 -27.01 -24.67 -13.21
C THR A 209 -28.25 -25.51 -13.50
N GLY A 210 -28.25 -26.16 -14.65
CA GLY A 210 -29.34 -26.98 -15.15
C GLY A 210 -29.51 -28.28 -14.38
N LYS A 211 -30.75 -28.67 -14.13
CA LYS A 211 -31.12 -29.94 -13.52
C LYS A 211 -32.10 -30.66 -14.44
N ALA A 212 -31.82 -31.94 -14.70
CA ALA A 212 -32.68 -32.77 -15.52
C ALA A 212 -32.53 -34.24 -15.14
N SER A 213 -33.65 -34.96 -15.18
CA SER A 213 -33.64 -36.41 -15.03
C SER A 213 -34.73 -37.04 -15.87
N LYS A 214 -34.51 -38.28 -16.29
CA LYS A 214 -35.50 -39.06 -17.04
C LYS A 214 -35.28 -40.55 -16.81
N VAL A 215 -36.38 -41.30 -16.78
CA VAL A 215 -36.34 -42.75 -16.69
C VAL A 215 -36.18 -43.34 -18.09
N PHE A 216 -35.23 -44.26 -18.22
CA PHE A 216 -35.01 -45.05 -19.42
C PHE A 216 -35.08 -46.53 -19.05
N THR A 217 -35.67 -47.35 -19.91
CA THR A 217 -35.67 -48.79 -19.75
C THR A 217 -34.54 -49.38 -20.58
N ARG A 218 -33.74 -50.28 -19.99
CA ARG A 218 -32.72 -51.02 -20.74
C ARG A 218 -33.38 -51.75 -21.92
N ASN A 219 -32.81 -51.65 -23.12
CA ASN A 219 -33.43 -52.18 -24.33
C ASN A 219 -32.54 -53.14 -25.14
N ASN A 220 -31.39 -53.52 -24.60
CA ASN A 220 -30.45 -54.46 -25.20
C ASN A 220 -30.37 -55.78 -24.41
N CYS A 221 -31.51 -56.32 -24.00
CA CYS A 221 -31.62 -57.62 -23.34
C CYS A 221 -31.76 -58.77 -24.35
N GLY A 222 -31.44 -59.99 -23.91
CA GLY A 222 -31.57 -61.20 -24.73
C GLY A 222 -33.02 -61.62 -24.93
N THR A 223 -33.23 -62.74 -25.64
CA THR A 223 -34.56 -63.35 -25.78
C THR A 223 -35.13 -63.75 -24.42
N CYS A 224 -36.44 -63.54 -24.22
CA CYS A 224 -37.14 -63.86 -22.97
C CYS A 224 -36.61 -63.10 -21.74
N GLN A 225 -36.24 -61.85 -21.96
CA GLN A 225 -35.85 -60.91 -20.93
C GLN A 225 -36.38 -59.52 -21.28
N HIS A 226 -36.73 -58.75 -20.26
CA HIS A 226 -37.00 -57.33 -20.37
C HIS A 226 -36.01 -56.52 -19.51
N GLY A 227 -35.75 -55.28 -19.88
CA GLY A 227 -34.85 -54.43 -19.13
C GLY A 227 -35.49 -53.81 -17.90
N SER A 228 -34.70 -53.56 -16.86
CA SER A 228 -35.10 -52.72 -15.73
C SER A 228 -35.10 -51.23 -16.11
N SER A 229 -35.83 -50.44 -15.33
CA SER A 229 -35.88 -48.98 -15.45
C SER A 229 -34.76 -48.33 -14.66
N VAL A 230 -34.04 -47.39 -15.29
CA VAL A 230 -32.96 -46.61 -14.71
C VAL A 230 -33.31 -45.13 -14.79
N THR A 231 -33.31 -44.43 -13.64
CA THR A 231 -33.40 -42.97 -13.61
C THR A 231 -32.03 -42.39 -13.91
N VAL A 232 -31.89 -41.72 -15.06
CA VAL A 232 -30.67 -41.04 -15.46
C VAL A 232 -30.76 -39.56 -15.12
N THR A 233 -29.75 -39.01 -14.46
CA THR A 233 -29.65 -37.57 -14.11
C THR A 233 -28.58 -36.88 -14.94
N GLN A 234 -28.60 -35.54 -14.95
CA GLN A 234 -27.63 -34.73 -15.68
C GLN A 234 -26.15 -35.02 -15.31
N ASP A 235 -25.90 -35.44 -14.06
CA ASP A 235 -24.53 -35.72 -13.57
C ASP A 235 -23.92 -36.97 -14.22
N GLN A 236 -24.77 -37.88 -14.72
CA GLN A 236 -24.35 -39.10 -15.39
C GLN A 236 -24.09 -38.93 -16.89
N VAL A 237 -24.41 -37.76 -17.45
CA VAL A 237 -24.31 -37.45 -18.89
C VAL A 237 -23.42 -36.23 -19.17
N GLY A 238 -22.53 -35.88 -18.23
CA GLY A 238 -21.50 -34.85 -18.42
C GLY A 238 -21.84 -33.47 -17.85
N GLY A 239 -22.70 -33.38 -16.83
CA GLY A 239 -22.92 -32.13 -16.08
C GLY A 239 -21.66 -31.61 -15.35
N PRO A 240 -21.64 -30.35 -14.89
CA PRO A 240 -22.79 -29.43 -14.84
C PRO A 240 -23.05 -28.72 -16.17
N PHE A 241 -24.33 -28.54 -16.50
CA PHE A 241 -24.77 -27.75 -17.66
C PHE A 241 -25.17 -26.36 -17.19
N THR A 242 -24.46 -25.33 -17.62
CA THR A 242 -24.70 -23.95 -17.16
C THR A 242 -25.25 -23.04 -18.25
N SER A 243 -25.90 -21.96 -17.82
CA SER A 243 -26.37 -20.89 -18.69
C SER A 243 -26.19 -19.54 -18.02
N ASN A 244 -25.94 -18.50 -18.83
CA ASN A 244 -25.99 -17.11 -18.41
C ASN A 244 -27.27 -16.40 -18.89
N ILE A 245 -28.25 -17.16 -19.37
CA ILE A 245 -29.51 -16.64 -19.91
C ILE A 245 -30.65 -16.85 -18.90
N SER A 246 -30.87 -18.08 -18.46
CA SER A 246 -31.91 -18.41 -17.47
C SER A 246 -31.78 -19.84 -16.94
N GLN A 247 -32.51 -20.13 -15.87
CA GLN A 247 -32.68 -21.49 -15.36
C GLN A 247 -33.32 -22.43 -16.39
N ALA A 248 -34.27 -21.94 -17.19
CA ALA A 248 -34.95 -22.73 -18.22
C ALA A 248 -33.98 -23.15 -19.34
N ASP A 249 -33.10 -22.25 -19.78
CA ASP A 249 -32.07 -22.57 -20.77
C ASP A 249 -31.07 -23.61 -20.22
N ALA A 250 -30.62 -23.43 -18.97
CA ALA A 250 -29.73 -24.40 -18.32
C ALA A 250 -30.40 -25.78 -18.20
N ASN A 251 -31.67 -25.83 -17.77
CA ASN A 251 -32.46 -27.07 -17.69
C ASN A 251 -32.66 -27.72 -19.06
N LYS A 252 -32.89 -26.92 -20.10
CA LYS A 252 -33.02 -27.42 -21.48
C LYS A 252 -31.73 -28.10 -21.94
N LYS A 253 -30.57 -27.46 -21.74
CA LYS A 253 -29.26 -28.07 -22.05
C LYS A 253 -29.05 -29.39 -21.31
N ALA A 254 -29.36 -29.44 -20.01
CA ALA A 254 -29.27 -30.66 -19.23
C ALA A 254 -30.24 -31.75 -19.74
N GLN A 255 -31.47 -31.37 -20.08
CA GLN A 255 -32.50 -32.30 -20.57
C GLN A 255 -32.16 -32.86 -21.94
N ASP A 256 -31.61 -32.05 -22.84
CA ASP A 256 -31.18 -32.46 -24.18
C ASP A 256 -30.02 -33.49 -24.07
N ALA A 257 -29.07 -33.26 -23.15
CA ALA A 257 -28.00 -34.24 -22.86
C ALA A 257 -28.54 -35.56 -22.28
N VAL A 258 -29.45 -35.48 -21.29
CA VAL A 258 -30.10 -36.66 -20.70
C VAL A 258 -30.88 -37.44 -21.77
N ASN A 259 -31.61 -36.76 -22.64
CA ASN A 259 -32.35 -37.39 -23.73
C ASN A 259 -31.43 -38.09 -24.74
N SER A 260 -30.32 -37.46 -25.11
CA SER A 260 -29.40 -37.98 -26.13
C SER A 260 -28.56 -39.16 -25.62
N GLN A 261 -28.15 -39.15 -24.34
CA GLN A 261 -27.19 -40.11 -23.80
C GLN A 261 -27.82 -41.11 -22.82
N GLY A 262 -29.02 -40.84 -22.33
CA GLY A 262 -29.64 -41.60 -21.24
C GLY A 262 -29.88 -43.07 -21.58
N GLN A 263 -30.19 -43.40 -22.84
CA GLN A 263 -30.34 -44.81 -23.23
C GLN A 263 -29.03 -45.59 -23.11
N ALA A 264 -27.89 -44.98 -23.46
CA ALA A 264 -26.59 -45.62 -23.32
C ALA A 264 -26.24 -45.86 -21.84
N VAL A 265 -26.56 -44.89 -20.97
CA VAL A 265 -26.41 -45.03 -19.51
C VAL A 265 -27.31 -46.14 -18.97
N ALA A 266 -28.58 -46.22 -19.38
CA ALA A 266 -29.50 -47.28 -18.97
C ALA A 266 -29.10 -48.66 -19.49
N ASN A 267 -28.59 -48.75 -20.72
CA ASN A 267 -28.05 -49.99 -21.28
C ASN A 267 -26.72 -50.42 -20.64
N LYS A 268 -26.04 -49.52 -19.93
CA LYS A 268 -24.85 -49.86 -19.14
C LYS A 268 -25.21 -50.27 -17.71
N ASN A 269 -26.14 -49.56 -17.08
CA ASN A 269 -26.40 -49.64 -15.65
C ASN A 269 -27.68 -50.41 -15.28
N GLY A 270 -28.56 -50.68 -16.24
CA GLY A 270 -29.79 -51.44 -16.03
C GLY A 270 -29.56 -52.95 -16.11
N ASP A 271 -30.47 -53.69 -15.49
CA ASP A 271 -30.47 -55.16 -15.44
C ASP A 271 -31.39 -55.73 -16.52
N CYS A 272 -31.14 -56.98 -16.92
CA CYS A 272 -32.10 -57.76 -17.70
C CYS A 272 -32.81 -58.74 -16.76
N VAL A 273 -34.13 -58.62 -16.67
CA VAL A 273 -35.00 -59.45 -15.85
C VAL A 273 -35.59 -60.53 -16.74
N ALA A 274 -35.51 -61.78 -16.31
CA ALA A 274 -36.07 -62.90 -17.06
C ALA A 274 -37.60 -62.79 -17.15
N ASP A 275 -38.13 -63.00 -18.35
CA ASP A 275 -39.58 -63.14 -18.56
C ASP A 275 -40.08 -64.43 -17.93
N SER A 276 -41.38 -64.48 -17.64
CA SER A 276 -42.00 -65.69 -17.14
C SER A 276 -41.86 -66.83 -18.15
N THR A 277 -41.32 -67.96 -17.71
CA THR A 277 -41.27 -69.22 -18.49
C THR A 277 -42.50 -70.10 -18.28
N THR A 278 -43.45 -69.63 -17.46
CA THR A 278 -44.67 -70.37 -17.14
C THR A 278 -45.57 -70.45 -18.38
N PRO A 279 -45.97 -71.66 -18.82
CA PRO A 279 -46.89 -71.82 -19.95
C PRO A 279 -48.16 -70.98 -19.80
N SER A 280 -48.58 -70.31 -20.89
CA SER A 280 -49.82 -69.53 -20.93
C SER A 280 -50.82 -70.20 -21.88
N TRP A 281 -51.77 -70.95 -21.31
CA TRP A 281 -52.67 -71.79 -22.10
C TRP A 281 -53.91 -71.05 -22.56
N SER A 282 -54.10 -70.95 -23.88
CA SER A 282 -55.32 -70.44 -24.51
C SER A 282 -56.10 -71.54 -25.22
N ASP A 283 -57.42 -71.52 -25.15
CA ASP A 283 -58.27 -72.48 -25.86
C ASP A 283 -58.12 -72.33 -27.40
N THR A 284 -58.02 -73.44 -28.14
CA THR A 284 -57.87 -73.43 -29.61
C THR A 284 -59.20 -73.46 -30.37
N GLY A 285 -60.30 -73.69 -29.67
CA GLY A 285 -61.63 -73.94 -30.26
C GLY A 285 -61.90 -75.40 -30.61
N SER A 286 -60.90 -76.29 -30.55
CA SER A 286 -61.08 -77.73 -30.78
C SER A 286 -61.63 -78.44 -29.53
N THR A 287 -62.65 -79.28 -29.71
CA THR A 287 -63.23 -80.14 -28.66
C THR A 287 -63.18 -81.61 -29.05
N ARG A 288 -63.18 -82.51 -28.06
CA ARG A 288 -63.29 -83.97 -28.27
C ARG A 288 -63.93 -84.65 -27.07
N CYS A 289 -64.44 -85.87 -27.28
CA CYS A 289 -64.84 -86.78 -26.20
C CYS A 289 -63.73 -87.80 -25.93
N ASP A 290 -63.35 -87.96 -24.67
CA ASP A 290 -62.44 -89.00 -24.19
C ASP A 290 -63.16 -89.77 -23.07
N GLY A 291 -63.74 -90.93 -23.41
CA GLY A 291 -64.73 -91.60 -22.58
C GLY A 291 -66.01 -90.76 -22.39
N CYS A 292 -66.48 -90.62 -21.14
CA CYS A 292 -67.65 -89.80 -20.78
C CYS A 292 -67.30 -88.34 -20.43
N THR A 293 -66.08 -87.88 -20.73
CA THR A 293 -65.62 -86.52 -20.39
C THR A 293 -65.40 -85.68 -21.65
N SER A 294 -66.01 -84.49 -21.70
CA SER A 294 -65.75 -83.50 -22.74
C SER A 294 -64.45 -82.75 -22.46
N GLN A 295 -63.53 -82.77 -23.41
CA GLN A 295 -62.24 -82.08 -23.33
C GLN A 295 -62.16 -80.97 -24.37
N LYS A 296 -61.48 -79.89 -24.01
CA LYS A 296 -61.07 -78.82 -24.93
C LYS A 296 -59.56 -78.79 -25.09
N GLN A 297 -59.09 -78.44 -26.28
CA GLN A 297 -57.68 -78.30 -26.56
C GLN A 297 -57.23 -76.88 -26.20
N GLN A 298 -56.09 -76.80 -25.52
CA GLN A 298 -55.39 -75.55 -25.25
C GLN A 298 -54.03 -75.56 -25.95
N ARG A 299 -53.56 -74.38 -26.36
CA ARG A 299 -52.21 -74.14 -26.89
C ARG A 299 -51.46 -73.21 -25.94
N ASP A 300 -50.19 -73.52 -25.69
CA ASP A 300 -49.31 -72.63 -24.97
C ASP A 300 -48.90 -71.45 -25.87
N THR A 301 -49.33 -70.26 -25.46
CA THR A 301 -49.09 -68.97 -26.13
C THR A 301 -47.89 -68.23 -25.59
N ASN A 302 -47.26 -68.69 -24.50
CA ASN A 302 -46.09 -68.01 -23.96
C ASN A 302 -44.86 -68.36 -24.82
N PRO A 303 -44.27 -67.41 -25.57
CA PRO A 303 -43.09 -67.66 -26.40
C PRO A 303 -41.84 -68.05 -25.59
N CYS A 304 -41.84 -67.76 -24.29
CA CYS A 304 -40.73 -68.03 -23.38
C CYS A 304 -40.88 -69.34 -22.58
N SER A 305 -41.96 -70.08 -22.80
CA SER A 305 -42.12 -71.39 -22.20
C SER A 305 -41.46 -72.48 -23.04
N SER A 306 -40.90 -73.50 -22.39
CA SER A 306 -40.36 -74.69 -23.07
C SER A 306 -41.44 -75.49 -23.81
N SER A 307 -42.71 -75.29 -23.46
CA SER A 307 -43.85 -75.88 -24.16
C SER A 307 -44.50 -74.96 -25.19
N HIS A 308 -43.86 -73.87 -25.61
CA HIS A 308 -44.44 -72.94 -26.57
C HIS A 308 -44.95 -73.66 -27.83
N ASN A 309 -46.17 -73.34 -28.26
CA ASN A 309 -46.91 -74.00 -29.34
C ASN A 309 -47.29 -75.47 -29.12
N ASN A 310 -46.90 -76.11 -28.01
CA ASN A 310 -47.47 -77.41 -27.66
C ASN A 310 -48.95 -77.27 -27.34
N THR A 311 -49.69 -78.35 -27.55
CA THR A 311 -51.11 -78.45 -27.22
C THR A 311 -51.35 -79.47 -26.13
N ARG A 312 -52.36 -79.22 -25.28
CA ARG A 312 -52.84 -80.18 -24.29
C ARG A 312 -54.37 -80.27 -24.32
N TRP A 313 -54.92 -81.39 -23.87
CA TRP A 313 -56.35 -81.55 -23.65
C TRP A 313 -56.66 -81.42 -22.16
N VAL A 314 -57.67 -80.61 -21.83
CA VAL A 314 -58.15 -80.42 -20.45
C VAL A 314 -59.67 -80.59 -20.41
N ASN A 315 -60.19 -81.07 -19.28
CA ASN A 315 -61.62 -81.26 -19.09
C ASN A 315 -62.37 -79.92 -19.10
N GLY A 316 -63.58 -79.89 -19.68
CA GLY A 316 -64.44 -78.70 -19.73
C GLY A 316 -64.64 -78.10 -21.13
N GLY A 317 -64.68 -78.92 -22.18
CA GLY A 317 -65.22 -78.51 -23.48
C GLY A 317 -66.74 -78.42 -23.42
N GLY A 318 -67.32 -77.34 -23.95
CA GLY A 318 -68.77 -77.19 -24.08
C GLY A 318 -69.40 -78.25 -24.99
#